data_AF-A0A3E2NIE5-F1
#
_entry.id   AF-A0A3E2NIE5-F1
#
_cell.length_a   1.000
_cell.length_b   1.000
_cell.length_c   1.000
_cell.angle_alpha   90.00
_cell.angle_beta   90.00
_cell.angle_gamma   90.00
#
_symmetry.space_group_name_H-M   'P 1'
#
loop_
_entity.id
_entity.type
_entity.pdbx_description
1 polymer ?
#
loop_
_entity_poly.entity_id
_entity_poly.type
_entity_poly.pdbx_seq_one_letter_code
_entity_poly.pdbx_strand_id
1 'polypeptide(L)'
;MLRKRFGIICFVIALAVSFAAGCGKKGDSTAGSKAAQMTESETAASIMEESLTESGTEGTADSQEEEPGALTDDQGEPLADETYKGPGKQAEAFAEKIQEAVSDRNLEALAELITYPCVFINGDQETILLKKQEDLLKQNPDMVFGDDLMVSVAKVDTATLKKTEEGIVLGEGASRIIFQETPEGSIGITEIKE
;
A
#
# COMPACT_ATOMS: atom_id res chain seq x y z
N MET A 1 -30.93 -32.24 -2.30
CA MET A 1 -32.26 -31.83 -2.79
C MET A 1 -32.29 -30.32 -2.89
N LEU A 2 -32.53 -29.84 -4.10
CA LEU A 2 -32.56 -28.44 -4.53
C LEU A 2 -33.82 -27.74 -3.99
N ARG A 3 -33.69 -26.55 -3.39
CA ARG A 3 -34.78 -25.57 -3.34
C ARG A 3 -34.29 -24.17 -3.75
N LYS A 4 -34.77 -23.78 -4.93
CA LYS A 4 -34.64 -22.52 -5.66
C LYS A 4 -35.05 -21.30 -4.80
N ARG A 5 -34.30 -20.20 -4.81
CA ARG A 5 -34.32 -19.02 -5.71
C ARG A 5 -35.64 -18.21 -5.69
N PHE A 6 -35.48 -16.90 -5.50
CA PHE A 6 -36.08 -15.76 -6.22
C PHE A 6 -36.52 -14.66 -5.25
N GLY A 7 -35.67 -13.63 -5.09
CA GLY A 7 -36.03 -12.34 -4.53
C GLY A 7 -35.64 -11.27 -5.55
N ILE A 8 -36.54 -11.04 -6.51
CA ILE A 8 -36.56 -9.88 -7.41
C ILE A 8 -37.06 -8.69 -6.58
N ILE A 9 -36.37 -7.55 -6.55
CA ILE A 9 -36.84 -6.18 -6.21
C ILE A 9 -35.58 -5.27 -6.26
N CYS A 10 -35.49 -4.06 -6.84
CA CYS A 10 -36.23 -3.28 -7.82
C CYS A 10 -35.21 -2.19 -8.26
N PHE A 11 -34.76 -2.21 -9.51
CA PHE A 11 -33.86 -1.19 -10.07
C PHE A 11 -34.70 0.07 -10.36
N VAL A 12 -34.58 1.10 -9.52
CA VAL A 12 -35.20 2.42 -9.78
C VAL A 12 -34.11 3.36 -10.27
N ILE A 13 -34.02 3.48 -11.60
CA ILE A 13 -33.21 4.48 -12.29
C ILE A 13 -33.97 5.80 -12.22
N ALA A 14 -33.48 6.76 -11.43
CA ALA A 14 -33.92 8.14 -11.51
C ALA A 14 -32.96 8.91 -12.43
N LEU A 15 -33.33 8.98 -13.71
CA LEU A 15 -32.75 9.88 -14.71
C LEU A 15 -33.16 11.32 -14.36
N ALA A 16 -32.24 12.11 -13.82
CA ALA A 16 -32.36 13.56 -13.77
C ALA A 16 -31.49 14.18 -14.87
N VAL A 17 -32.09 14.40 -16.03
CA VAL A 17 -31.54 15.26 -17.08
C VAL A 17 -31.92 16.70 -16.74
N SER A 18 -30.94 17.59 -16.65
CA SER A 18 -31.18 19.04 -16.75
C SER A 18 -30.04 19.68 -17.52
N PHE A 19 -30.39 20.13 -18.72
CA PHE A 19 -29.61 21.00 -19.58
C PHE A 19 -29.54 22.40 -18.98
N ALA A 20 -28.35 23.00 -18.95
CA ALA A 20 -28.19 24.45 -19.04
C ALA A 20 -27.04 24.75 -20.00
N ALA A 21 -27.40 25.46 -21.07
CA ALA A 21 -26.53 25.87 -22.17
C ALA A 21 -25.61 27.03 -21.77
N GLY A 22 -24.42 27.06 -22.37
CA GLY A 22 -23.55 28.24 -22.40
C GLY A 22 -22.57 28.15 -23.58
N CYS A 23 -22.94 28.74 -24.71
CA CYS A 23 -22.07 28.95 -25.87
C CYS A 23 -21.23 30.23 -25.71
N GLY A 24 -19.98 30.22 -26.20
CA GLY A 24 -19.19 31.43 -26.49
C GLY A 24 -17.70 31.14 -26.69
N LYS A 25 -17.22 30.66 -27.85
CA LYS A 25 -16.84 31.41 -29.09
C LYS A 25 -15.33 31.75 -29.17
N LYS A 26 -14.61 30.92 -29.95
CA LYS A 26 -13.72 31.24 -31.10
C LYS A 26 -12.47 32.13 -30.91
N GLY A 27 -11.34 31.62 -31.42
CA GLY A 27 -10.15 32.38 -31.84
C GLY A 27 -8.87 31.62 -31.52
N ASP A 28 -8.43 30.68 -32.35
CA ASP A 28 -7.52 30.83 -33.50
C ASP A 28 -6.03 30.91 -33.14
N SER A 29 -5.28 30.13 -33.91
CA SER A 29 -3.85 29.87 -33.91
C SER A 29 -2.99 31.13 -33.88
N THR A 30 -1.80 31.03 -33.29
CA THR A 30 -0.64 31.79 -33.78
C THR A 30 0.63 31.00 -33.57
N ALA A 31 1.28 30.76 -34.70
CA ALA A 31 2.61 30.23 -34.88
C ALA A 31 3.70 31.22 -34.41
N GLY A 32 4.90 30.70 -34.19
CA GLY A 32 6.13 31.49 -34.07
C GLY A 32 7.02 30.96 -32.96
N SER A 33 7.87 29.96 -33.20
CA SER A 33 9.18 30.08 -33.87
C SER A 33 10.26 30.65 -32.95
N LYS A 34 11.44 30.02 -33.08
CA LYS A 34 12.80 30.45 -32.74
C LYS A 34 13.24 30.06 -31.32
N ALA A 35 14.01 28.97 -31.16
CA ALA A 35 15.42 28.79 -31.50
C ALA A 35 16.35 29.69 -30.68
N ALA A 36 17.24 29.04 -29.91
CA ALA A 36 18.70 29.18 -29.97
C ALA A 36 19.37 29.14 -28.58
N GLN A 37 20.39 28.27 -28.52
CA GLN A 37 21.68 28.41 -27.84
C GLN A 37 21.69 28.49 -26.29
N MET A 38 22.31 27.51 -25.64
CA MET A 38 23.76 27.47 -25.34
C MET A 38 24.22 28.71 -24.59
N THR A 39 24.61 28.54 -23.32
CA THR A 39 25.97 28.88 -22.85
C THR A 39 26.12 28.53 -21.37
N GLU A 40 27.17 27.76 -21.09
CA GLU A 40 27.84 27.64 -19.79
C GLU A 40 28.31 29.02 -19.31
N SER A 41 28.38 29.23 -17.99
CA SER A 41 29.67 29.53 -17.35
C SER A 41 29.58 29.49 -15.82
N GLU A 42 30.76 29.33 -15.24
CA GLU A 42 31.15 28.94 -13.91
C GLU A 42 31.02 30.02 -12.81
N THR A 43 31.43 29.59 -11.61
CA THR A 43 32.22 30.32 -10.60
C THR A 43 31.51 31.32 -9.69
N ALA A 44 31.54 31.02 -8.38
CA ALA A 44 32.46 31.69 -7.46
C ALA A 44 32.40 31.05 -6.05
N ALA A 45 33.57 30.68 -5.54
CA ALA A 45 33.80 30.34 -4.15
C ALA A 45 33.88 31.60 -3.28
N SER A 46 33.48 31.51 -2.01
CA SER A 46 34.26 32.12 -0.92
C SER A 46 33.95 31.53 0.44
N ILE A 47 35.06 31.15 1.05
CA ILE A 47 35.32 30.73 2.42
C ILE A 47 35.32 31.95 3.34
N MET A 48 34.83 31.79 4.58
CA MET A 48 35.52 32.21 5.81
C MET A 48 34.77 31.72 7.07
N GLU A 49 35.43 30.79 7.76
CA GLU A 49 35.60 30.60 9.22
C GLU A 49 35.49 31.90 10.06
N GLU A 50 35.38 31.95 11.39
CA GLU A 50 35.21 31.05 12.55
C GLU A 50 35.11 32.01 13.76
N SER A 51 34.33 31.67 14.80
CA SER A 51 34.65 31.93 16.22
C SER A 51 33.46 31.49 17.08
N LEU A 52 33.58 30.43 17.90
CA LEU A 52 34.08 30.45 19.30
C LEU A 52 33.10 31.24 20.22
N THR A 53 32.59 30.76 21.36
CA THR A 53 32.97 29.63 22.23
C THR A 53 31.92 29.41 23.33
N GLU A 54 31.88 28.15 23.80
CA GLU A 54 31.64 27.65 25.17
C GLU A 54 30.49 28.18 26.06
N SER A 55 29.71 27.21 26.54
CA SER A 55 29.69 26.92 27.98
C SER A 55 29.54 25.42 28.22
N GLY A 56 30.56 24.82 28.85
CA GLY A 56 30.52 23.49 29.46
C GLY A 56 29.68 23.49 30.76
N THR A 57 29.59 22.43 31.56
CA THR A 57 30.27 21.14 31.61
C THR A 57 29.65 20.37 32.80
N GLU A 58 29.81 19.04 32.77
CA GLU A 58 29.69 18.07 33.88
C GLU A 58 28.28 17.77 34.46
N GLY A 59 27.82 16.52 34.61
CA GLY A 59 28.48 15.22 34.65
C GLY A 59 28.10 14.51 35.96
N THR A 60 27.59 13.28 35.90
CA THR A 60 27.72 12.26 36.97
C THR A 60 27.28 10.91 36.41
N ALA A 61 28.13 9.91 36.66
CA ALA A 61 28.04 8.54 36.20
C ALA A 61 27.42 7.60 37.25
N ASP A 62 26.99 6.45 36.75
CA ASP A 62 27.02 5.10 37.35
C ASP A 62 26.08 4.80 38.54
N SER A 63 25.16 3.85 38.35
CA SER A 63 25.38 2.45 38.75
C SER A 63 24.12 1.59 38.54
N GLN A 64 24.40 0.30 38.44
CA GLN A 64 23.68 -0.86 37.95
C GLN A 64 23.04 -1.65 39.10
N GLU A 65 21.95 -2.39 38.83
CA GLU A 65 21.43 -3.64 39.48
C GLU A 65 19.92 -3.77 39.12
N GLU A 66 19.50 -4.63 38.20
CA GLU A 66 19.29 -6.11 38.25
C GLU A 66 17.87 -6.53 38.71
N GLU A 67 17.06 -6.95 37.71
CA GLU A 67 16.18 -8.14 37.67
C GLU A 67 14.92 -8.26 38.57
N PRO A 68 13.97 -9.19 38.31
CA PRO A 68 13.64 -9.91 37.07
C PRO A 68 12.13 -9.84 36.72
N GLY A 69 11.80 -10.09 35.45
CA GLY A 69 10.42 -10.24 34.98
C GLY A 69 10.29 -11.18 33.80
N ALA A 70 11.02 -12.29 33.81
CA ALA A 70 10.82 -13.40 32.88
C ALA A 70 9.56 -14.19 33.25
N LEU A 71 8.62 -14.27 32.31
CA LEU A 71 7.67 -15.38 32.16
C LEU A 71 7.56 -15.63 30.65
N THR A 72 8.45 -16.46 30.10
CA THR A 72 8.25 -17.90 29.84
C THR A 72 7.25 -18.16 28.71
N ASP A 73 7.82 -18.42 27.53
CA ASP A 73 7.63 -19.66 26.77
C ASP A 73 6.43 -20.53 27.18
N ASP A 74 5.45 -20.67 26.28
CA ASP A 74 4.58 -21.85 26.25
C ASP A 74 4.77 -22.53 24.89
N GLN A 75 5.78 -23.40 24.87
CA GLN A 75 5.87 -24.58 24.01
C GLN A 75 4.50 -25.22 23.78
N GLY A 76 4.22 -25.43 22.50
CA GLY A 76 3.20 -26.37 22.06
C GLY A 76 3.34 -26.64 20.59
N GLU A 77 4.53 -27.01 20.12
CA GLU A 77 4.68 -27.74 18.85
C GLU A 77 4.09 -29.14 19.07
N PRO A 78 2.91 -29.50 18.54
CA PRO A 78 2.73 -30.88 18.16
C PRO A 78 3.67 -31.11 16.98
N LEU A 79 4.42 -32.20 17.04
CA LEU A 79 5.16 -32.75 15.91
C LEU A 79 4.16 -33.04 14.79
N ALA A 80 3.85 -32.02 14.00
CA ALA A 80 2.98 -32.06 12.84
C ALA A 80 3.90 -31.97 11.64
N ASP A 81 4.10 -33.13 11.00
CA ASP A 81 4.33 -33.30 9.58
C ASP A 81 4.99 -32.10 8.86
N GLU A 82 6.25 -32.23 8.44
CA GLU A 82 6.99 -31.22 7.64
C GLU A 82 6.33 -30.88 6.27
N THR A 83 5.07 -31.25 6.08
CA THR A 83 4.35 -31.20 4.80
C THR A 83 3.61 -29.89 4.55
N TYR A 84 3.43 -28.99 5.53
CA TYR A 84 2.89 -27.65 5.23
C TYR A 84 3.15 -26.63 6.35
N LYS A 85 4.21 -25.81 6.21
CA LYS A 85 4.33 -24.59 7.03
C LYS A 85 3.48 -23.51 6.37
N GLY A 86 2.20 -23.48 6.75
CA GLY A 86 1.26 -22.44 6.33
C GLY A 86 1.76 -21.04 6.68
N PRO A 87 1.00 -19.98 6.34
CA PRO A 87 1.51 -18.61 6.43
C PRO A 87 1.76 -18.19 7.90
N GLY A 88 1.21 -18.95 8.85
CA GLY A 88 1.15 -18.62 10.27
C GLY A 88 -0.11 -17.82 10.58
N LYS A 89 -0.64 -17.95 11.81
CA LYS A 89 -1.92 -17.33 12.20
C LYS A 89 -1.95 -15.81 12.02
N GLN A 90 -0.81 -15.14 12.23
CA GLN A 90 -0.71 -13.69 12.06
C GLN A 90 -0.88 -13.28 10.59
N ALA A 91 -0.27 -14.03 9.67
CA ALA A 91 -0.36 -13.74 8.25
C ALA A 91 -1.73 -14.10 7.66
N GLU A 92 -2.36 -15.18 8.15
CA GLU A 92 -3.74 -15.53 7.82
C GLU A 92 -4.70 -14.40 8.22
N ALA A 93 -4.66 -13.95 9.48
CA ALA A 93 -5.49 -12.85 9.96
C ALA A 93 -5.17 -11.52 9.25
N PHE A 94 -3.92 -11.31 8.83
CA PHE A 94 -3.56 -10.14 8.03
C PHE A 94 -4.17 -10.20 6.63
N ALA A 95 -4.11 -11.36 5.97
CA ALA A 95 -4.74 -11.57 4.66
C ALA A 95 -6.27 -11.36 4.71
N GLU A 96 -6.93 -11.78 5.78
CA GLU A 96 -8.35 -11.52 6.00
C GLU A 96 -8.68 -10.02 6.07
N LYS A 97 -7.84 -9.22 6.75
CA LYS A 97 -8.00 -7.74 6.77
C LYS A 97 -7.84 -7.13 5.38
N ILE A 98 -6.91 -7.65 4.58
CA ILE A 98 -6.75 -7.21 3.19
C ILE A 98 -8.02 -7.57 2.39
N GLN A 99 -8.53 -8.79 2.53
CA GLN A 99 -9.77 -9.22 1.85
C GLN A 99 -10.96 -8.32 2.22
N GLU A 100 -11.10 -7.97 3.50
CA GLU A 100 -12.13 -7.05 3.98
C GLU A 100 -11.99 -5.66 3.35
N ALA A 101 -10.80 -5.05 3.40
CA ALA A 101 -10.54 -3.75 2.80
C ALA A 101 -10.79 -3.73 1.28
N VAL A 102 -10.41 -4.80 0.57
CA VAL A 102 -10.65 -4.96 -0.88
C VAL A 102 -12.13 -5.17 -1.19
N SER A 103 -12.83 -6.02 -0.42
CA SER A 103 -14.26 -6.28 -0.58
C SER A 103 -15.09 -5.00 -0.39
N ASP A 104 -14.73 -4.20 0.62
CA ASP A 104 -15.42 -2.95 0.95
C ASP A 104 -14.97 -1.77 0.07
N ARG A 105 -13.98 -2.00 -0.81
CA ARG A 105 -13.33 -0.97 -1.63
C ARG A 105 -12.88 0.23 -0.78
N ASN A 106 -12.37 -0.08 0.41
CA ASN A 106 -12.03 0.91 1.42
C ASN A 106 -10.56 1.33 1.28
N LEU A 107 -10.33 2.47 0.63
CA LEU A 107 -8.98 3.02 0.45
C LEU A 107 -8.29 3.36 1.79
N GLU A 108 -9.04 3.85 2.77
CA GLU A 108 -8.46 4.22 4.08
C GLU A 108 -7.96 2.99 4.82
N ALA A 109 -8.79 1.95 4.92
CA ALA A 109 -8.40 0.68 5.52
C ALA A 109 -7.24 0.03 4.77
N LEU A 110 -7.25 0.03 3.43
CA LEU A 110 -6.15 -0.52 2.64
C LEU A 110 -4.85 0.26 2.88
N ALA A 111 -4.90 1.59 2.99
CA ALA A 111 -3.74 2.43 3.22
C ALA A 111 -3.09 2.18 4.60
N GLU A 112 -3.88 1.83 5.62
CA GLU A 112 -3.38 1.46 6.95
C GLU A 112 -2.65 0.10 6.98
N LEU A 113 -2.91 -0.77 5.99
CA LEU A 113 -2.28 -2.08 5.88
C LEU A 113 -0.95 -2.03 5.09
N ILE A 114 -0.56 -0.87 4.55
CA ILE A 114 0.63 -0.75 3.71
C ILE A 114 1.88 -0.46 4.54
N THR A 115 2.96 -1.19 4.24
CA THR A 115 4.33 -0.79 4.60
C THR A 115 4.87 0.10 3.49
N TYR A 116 5.02 1.39 3.77
CA TYR A 116 5.56 2.34 2.78
C TYR A 116 7.09 2.29 2.70
N PRO A 117 7.69 2.40 1.50
CA PRO A 117 7.02 2.58 0.21
C PRO A 117 6.40 1.28 -0.34
N CYS A 118 5.31 1.42 -1.10
CA CYS A 118 4.58 0.31 -1.73
C CYS A 118 4.48 0.51 -3.24
N VAL A 119 4.63 -0.58 -3.99
CA VAL A 119 4.46 -0.59 -5.44
C VAL A 119 2.97 -0.79 -5.75
N PHE A 120 2.40 0.08 -6.58
CA PHE A 120 1.06 -0.09 -7.12
C PHE A 120 1.14 -0.21 -8.65
N ILE A 121 0.60 -1.30 -9.20
CA ILE A 121 0.50 -1.53 -10.64
C ILE A 121 -0.99 -1.54 -10.98
N ASN A 122 -1.44 -0.63 -11.84
CA ASN A 122 -2.84 -0.59 -12.28
C ASN A 122 -3.08 -1.55 -13.46
N GLY A 123 -4.34 -1.71 -13.87
CA GLY A 123 -4.73 -2.57 -15.01
C GLY A 123 -4.13 -2.15 -16.35
N ASP A 124 -3.78 -0.87 -16.51
CA ASP A 124 -3.04 -0.36 -17.68
C ASP A 124 -1.53 -0.68 -17.62
N GLN A 125 -1.08 -1.42 -16.61
CA GLN A 125 0.31 -1.78 -16.33
C GLN A 125 1.23 -0.57 -16.01
N GLU A 126 0.64 0.56 -15.63
CA GLU A 126 1.40 1.69 -15.10
C GLU A 126 1.82 1.40 -13.66
N THR A 127 3.10 1.62 -13.36
CA THR A 127 3.66 1.43 -12.01
C THR A 127 3.77 2.77 -11.29
N ILE A 128 3.14 2.85 -10.13
CA ILE A 128 3.12 4.00 -9.24
C ILE A 128 3.81 3.60 -7.93
N LEU A 129 4.80 4.37 -7.49
CA LEU A 129 5.42 4.17 -6.18
C LEU A 129 4.70 5.03 -5.13
N LEU A 130 3.95 4.38 -4.25
CA LEU A 130 3.27 5.02 -3.12
C LEU A 130 4.30 5.22 -2.00
N LYS A 131 4.61 6.47 -1.65
CA LYS A 131 5.64 6.77 -0.64
C LYS A 131 5.07 6.96 0.76
N LYS A 132 3.75 7.19 0.85
CA LYS A 132 3.03 7.50 2.07
C LYS A 132 1.53 7.26 1.89
N GLN A 133 0.81 7.28 3.01
CA GLN A 133 -0.64 7.03 3.06
C GLN A 133 -1.43 7.88 2.05
N GLU A 134 -1.16 9.18 2.00
CA GLU A 134 -1.92 10.08 1.14
C GLU A 134 -1.70 9.86 -0.35
N ASP A 135 -0.68 9.10 -0.76
CA ASP A 135 -0.46 8.79 -2.17
C ASP A 135 -1.49 7.76 -2.68
N LEU A 136 -1.90 6.81 -1.82
CA LEU A 136 -2.97 5.87 -2.14
C LEU A 136 -4.33 6.56 -2.09
N LEU A 137 -4.58 7.41 -1.08
CA LEU A 137 -5.86 8.11 -0.91
C LEU A 137 -6.20 9.09 -2.04
N LYS A 138 -5.22 9.48 -2.85
CA LYS A 138 -5.42 10.29 -4.07
C LYS A 138 -5.78 9.45 -5.29
N GLN A 139 -5.61 8.14 -5.24
CA GLN A 139 -5.97 7.27 -6.35
C GLN A 139 -7.49 7.16 -6.46
N ASN A 140 -7.97 6.90 -7.67
CA ASN A 140 -9.36 6.55 -7.87
C ASN A 140 -9.64 5.16 -7.26
N PRO A 141 -10.61 4.99 -6.34
CA PRO A 141 -10.98 3.68 -5.82
C PRO A 141 -11.27 2.65 -6.92
N ASP A 142 -11.85 3.07 -8.04
CA ASP A 142 -12.14 2.16 -9.17
C ASP A 142 -10.87 1.67 -9.89
N MET A 143 -9.76 2.41 -9.80
CA MET A 143 -8.47 1.96 -10.34
C MET A 143 -7.73 1.03 -9.37
N VAL A 144 -7.89 1.23 -8.06
CA VAL A 144 -7.22 0.39 -7.04
C VAL A 144 -8.00 -0.91 -6.87
N PHE A 145 -9.32 -0.83 -6.75
CA PHE A 145 -10.24 -1.95 -6.56
C PHE A 145 -10.95 -2.27 -7.87
N GLY A 146 -10.16 -2.55 -8.91
CA GLY A 146 -10.67 -3.07 -10.17
C GLY A 146 -11.25 -4.48 -9.99
N ASP A 147 -12.11 -4.87 -10.93
CA ASP A 147 -12.84 -6.14 -10.86
C ASP A 147 -11.90 -7.34 -10.76
N ASP A 148 -10.78 -7.32 -11.47
CA ASP A 148 -9.82 -8.42 -11.50
C ASP A 148 -9.12 -8.60 -10.16
N LEU A 149 -8.70 -7.51 -9.51
CA LEU A 149 -8.15 -7.58 -8.15
C LEU A 149 -9.19 -8.09 -7.14
N MET A 150 -10.40 -7.54 -7.18
CA MET A 150 -11.47 -7.94 -6.25
C MET A 150 -11.79 -9.43 -6.37
N VAL A 151 -11.91 -9.94 -7.61
CA VAL A 151 -12.20 -11.36 -7.85
C VAL A 151 -11.03 -12.26 -7.46
N SER A 152 -9.80 -11.81 -7.75
CA SER A 152 -8.57 -12.55 -7.45
C SER A 152 -8.39 -12.75 -5.94
N VAL A 153 -8.65 -11.70 -5.15
CA VAL A 153 -8.45 -11.71 -3.70
C VAL A 153 -9.59 -12.41 -2.95
N ALA A 154 -10.84 -12.23 -3.36
CA ALA A 154 -12.02 -12.69 -2.61
C ALA A 154 -12.15 -14.22 -2.49
N LYS A 155 -11.52 -15.00 -3.37
CA LYS A 155 -11.66 -16.47 -3.40
C LYS A 155 -10.53 -17.20 -2.68
N VAL A 156 -9.50 -16.49 -2.26
CA VAL A 156 -8.31 -17.10 -1.66
C VAL A 156 -8.65 -17.65 -0.28
N ASP A 157 -8.35 -18.92 -0.06
CA ASP A 157 -8.33 -19.52 1.27
C ASP A 157 -7.05 -19.08 1.99
N THR A 158 -7.18 -18.13 2.90
CA THR A 158 -6.07 -17.48 3.62
C THR A 158 -5.24 -18.46 4.45
N ALA A 159 -5.83 -19.55 4.95
CA ALA A 159 -5.14 -20.60 5.69
C ALA A 159 -4.17 -21.41 4.81
N THR A 160 -4.36 -21.37 3.49
CA THR A 160 -3.55 -22.07 2.48
C THR A 160 -2.55 -21.18 1.77
N LEU A 161 -2.30 -19.98 2.28
CA LEU A 161 -1.26 -19.11 1.76
C LEU A 161 0.14 -19.66 2.10
N LYS A 162 1.10 -19.39 1.22
CA LYS A 162 2.50 -19.78 1.41
C LYS A 162 3.38 -18.57 1.39
N LYS A 163 4.39 -18.57 2.27
CA LYS A 163 5.49 -17.61 2.23
C LYS A 163 6.46 -17.99 1.12
N THR A 164 6.79 -17.03 0.26
CA THR A 164 7.82 -17.12 -0.78
C THR A 164 8.96 -16.15 -0.48
N GLU A 165 9.97 -16.08 -1.34
CA GLU A 165 11.04 -15.08 -1.26
C GLU A 165 10.54 -13.64 -1.49
N GLU A 166 9.45 -13.48 -2.26
CA GLU A 166 8.83 -12.18 -2.56
C GLU A 166 7.85 -11.74 -1.46
N GLY A 167 7.49 -12.64 -0.53
CA GLY A 167 6.48 -12.40 0.49
C GLY A 167 5.34 -13.43 0.40
N ILE A 168 4.18 -13.06 0.93
CA ILE A 168 2.96 -13.87 0.84
C ILE A 168 2.08 -13.23 -0.23
N VAL A 169 1.70 -14.03 -1.23
CA VAL A 169 0.89 -13.58 -2.36
C VAL A 169 -0.58 -13.89 -2.09
N LEU A 170 -1.39 -12.85 -1.95
CA LEU A 170 -2.84 -12.91 -1.86
C LEU A 170 -3.46 -12.58 -3.22
N GLY A 171 -3.89 -13.62 -3.92
CA GLY A 171 -4.57 -13.50 -5.20
C GLY A 171 -4.29 -14.69 -6.11
N GLU A 172 -5.17 -14.91 -7.07
CA GLU A 172 -5.02 -15.90 -8.14
C GLU A 172 -4.81 -15.19 -9.49
N GLY A 173 -3.73 -15.51 -10.20
CA GLY A 173 -3.47 -14.98 -11.54
C GLY A 173 -2.60 -13.72 -11.56
N ALA A 174 -2.97 -12.76 -12.41
CA ALA A 174 -2.16 -11.56 -12.67
C ALA A 174 -2.32 -10.50 -11.58
N SER A 175 -3.57 -10.22 -11.19
CA SER A 175 -3.94 -9.29 -10.12
C SER A 175 -3.74 -9.96 -8.77
N ARG A 176 -3.07 -9.28 -7.84
CA ARG A 176 -2.65 -9.85 -6.55
C ARG A 176 -2.16 -8.76 -5.61
N ILE A 177 -2.08 -9.09 -4.33
CA ILE A 177 -1.43 -8.28 -3.30
C ILE A 177 -0.28 -9.09 -2.71
N ILE A 178 0.88 -8.47 -2.54
CA ILE A 178 2.02 -9.07 -1.85
C ILE A 178 2.20 -8.37 -0.53
N PHE A 179 2.29 -9.14 0.55
CA PHE A 179 2.55 -8.64 1.89
C PHE A 179 3.61 -9.49 2.58
N GLN A 180 4.35 -8.89 3.50
CA GLN A 180 5.44 -9.57 4.19
C GLN A 180 5.67 -8.97 5.57
N GLU A 181 6.38 -9.74 6.39
CA GLU A 181 6.93 -9.27 7.66
C GLU A 181 8.13 -8.37 7.38
N THR A 182 8.16 -7.22 8.04
CA THR A 182 9.26 -6.26 8.01
C THR A 182 10.37 -6.69 8.99
N PRO A 183 11.61 -6.20 8.84
CA PRO A 183 12.68 -6.50 9.79
C PRO A 183 12.36 -6.11 11.25
N GLU A 184 11.43 -5.17 11.44
CA GLU A 184 10.95 -4.71 12.74
C GLU A 184 9.83 -5.60 13.33
N GLY A 185 9.47 -6.70 12.67
CA GLY A 185 8.46 -7.66 13.13
C GLY A 185 7.01 -7.23 12.89
N SER A 186 6.79 -6.16 12.13
CA SER A 186 5.45 -5.73 11.68
C SER A 186 5.10 -6.43 10.37
N ILE A 187 3.82 -6.60 10.04
CA ILE A 187 3.39 -7.17 8.75
C ILE A 187 2.66 -6.10 7.93
N GLY A 188 2.96 -6.01 6.63
CA GLY A 188 2.37 -5.00 5.77
C GLY A 188 2.44 -5.32 4.28
N ILE A 189 1.57 -4.67 3.52
CA ILE A 189 1.51 -4.76 2.06
C ILE A 189 2.70 -4.01 1.45
N THR A 190 3.37 -4.64 0.48
CA THR A 190 4.51 -4.08 -0.27
C THR A 190 4.23 -3.93 -1.76
N GLU A 191 3.29 -4.70 -2.31
CA GLU A 191 2.83 -4.59 -3.70
C GLU A 191 1.31 -4.76 -3.79
N ILE A 192 0.67 -3.91 -4.57
CA ILE A 192 -0.72 -4.06 -5.03
C ILE A 192 -0.66 -4.08 -6.56
N LYS A 193 -1.18 -5.15 -7.17
CA LYS A 193 -1.29 -5.27 -8.61
C LYS A 193 -2.74 -5.53 -8.99
N GLU A 194 -3.34 -4.57 -9.68
CA GLU A 194 -4.63 -4.72 -10.34
C GLU A 194 -4.48 -5.41 -11.70
#